data_AF-A0A429I4R1-F1
#
_entry.id   AF-A0A429I4R1-F1
#
_cell.length_a   1.000
_cell.length_b   1.000
_cell.length_c   1.000
_cell.angle_alpha   90.00
_cell.angle_beta   90.00
_cell.angle_gamma   90.00
#
_symmetry.space_group_name_H-M   'P 1'
#
loop_
_entity.id
_entity.type
_entity.pdbx_description
1 polymer ?
#
loop_
_entity_poly.entity_id
_entity_poly.type
_entity_poly.pdbx_seq_one_letter_code
_entity_poly.pdbx_strand_id
1 'polypeptide(L)'
;MADLAREAGITVRTLRFYRERKLIPPPRREGRIAWYNEHHLARLRTIAGLLDRGHTLGGIAELLSAFDNGRDVGELLGLEGTLVAPWSEETPVRLTPEELADHFKDDVTPENLSASLDIGYLAVDGDEFVHISRRLLDASTELVANGVPLAAVLAAGREVRAHADAMADLFISVIRTHVLNDVLTRAAAGEPLAPTEVARITQTIEKLRPISKGIVDAELSMAMDRRVRAELESWRRRGEGSGGGGCQV
;
A
#
# COMPACT_ATOMS: atom_id res chain seq x y z
N MET A 1 -17.73 -21.07 14.50
CA MET A 1 -16.66 -22.04 14.13
C MET A 1 -17.18 -23.15 13.22
N ALA A 2 -18.29 -23.83 13.56
CA ALA A 2 -18.86 -24.87 12.69
C ALA A 2 -19.30 -24.33 11.32
N ASP A 3 -19.90 -23.13 11.29
CA ASP A 3 -20.33 -22.49 10.04
C ASP A 3 -19.15 -22.06 9.18
N LEU A 4 -18.13 -21.42 9.77
CA LEU A 4 -16.89 -21.07 9.07
C LEU A 4 -16.18 -22.29 8.47
N ALA A 5 -16.11 -23.41 9.20
CA ALA A 5 -15.48 -24.64 8.71
C ALA A 5 -16.24 -25.18 7.48
N ARG A 6 -17.58 -25.19 7.55
CA ARG A 6 -18.46 -25.60 6.45
C ARG A 6 -18.26 -24.72 5.23
N GLU A 7 -18.21 -23.41 5.41
CA GLU A 7 -18.09 -22.43 4.33
C GLU A 7 -16.69 -22.40 3.70
N ALA A 8 -15.66 -22.73 4.48
CA ALA A 8 -14.30 -22.93 4.00
C ALA A 8 -14.05 -24.34 3.42
N GLY A 9 -15.04 -25.24 3.44
CA GLY A 9 -14.90 -26.60 2.92
C GLY A 9 -13.97 -27.50 3.75
N ILE A 10 -13.73 -27.19 5.02
CA ILE A 10 -12.82 -27.95 5.91
C ILE A 10 -13.54 -28.46 7.16
N THR A 11 -12.91 -29.40 7.87
CA THR A 11 -13.47 -29.88 9.14
C THR A 11 -13.24 -28.88 10.28
N VAL A 12 -14.12 -28.90 11.29
CA VAL A 12 -13.94 -28.12 12.53
C VAL A 12 -12.63 -28.48 13.24
N ARG A 13 -12.17 -29.73 13.11
CA ARG A 13 -10.88 -30.20 13.62
C ARG A 13 -9.71 -29.50 12.90
N THR A 14 -9.76 -29.41 11.58
CA THR A 14 -8.76 -28.71 10.76
C THR A 14 -8.73 -27.21 11.07
N LEU A 15 -9.91 -26.59 11.21
CA LEU A 15 -10.02 -25.17 11.57
C LEU A 15 -9.42 -24.89 12.96
N ARG A 16 -9.66 -25.76 13.94
CA ARG A 16 -9.07 -25.66 15.28
C ARG A 16 -7.55 -25.77 15.22
N PHE A 17 -7.04 -26.72 14.44
CA PHE A 17 -5.61 -26.94 14.23
C PHE A 17 -4.92 -25.73 13.59
N TYR A 18 -5.54 -25.08 12.60
CA TYR A 18 -4.99 -23.85 11.99
C TYR A 18 -4.95 -22.69 12.97
N ARG A 19 -5.98 -22.55 13.81
CA ARG A 19 -5.98 -21.54 14.87
C ARG A 19 -4.91 -21.79 15.93
N GLU A 20 -4.71 -23.04 16.36
CA GLU A 20 -3.63 -23.41 17.31
C GLU A 20 -2.24 -23.11 16.74
N ARG A 21 -2.08 -23.22 15.42
CA ARG A 21 -0.87 -22.85 14.66
C ARG A 21 -0.77 -21.35 14.35
N LYS A 22 -1.69 -20.52 14.86
CA LYS A 22 -1.78 -19.07 14.60
C LYS A 22 -1.88 -18.68 13.11
N LEU A 23 -2.36 -19.59 12.26
CA LEU A 23 -2.58 -19.34 10.83
C LEU A 23 -3.80 -18.45 10.55
N ILE A 24 -4.64 -18.27 11.56
CA ILE A 24 -5.86 -17.49 11.50
C ILE A 24 -5.86 -16.54 12.70
N PRO A 25 -6.16 -15.25 12.50
CA PRO A 25 -6.32 -14.29 13.58
C PRO A 25 -7.26 -14.82 14.66
N PRO A 26 -7.06 -14.41 15.94
CA PRO A 26 -7.98 -14.77 16.99
C PRO A 26 -9.38 -14.21 16.66
N PRO A 27 -10.45 -15.01 16.84
CA PRO A 27 -11.81 -14.53 16.65
C PRO A 27 -12.16 -13.48 17.71
N ARG A 28 -13.02 -12.52 17.36
CA ARG A 28 -13.60 -11.59 18.33
C ARG A 28 -14.40 -12.40 19.36
N ARG A 29 -14.20 -12.10 20.64
CA ARG A 29 -14.85 -12.81 21.75
C ARG A 29 -15.93 -11.94 22.35
N GLU A 30 -17.16 -12.43 22.32
CA GLU A 30 -18.27 -11.87 23.09
C GLU A 30 -18.74 -12.92 24.10
N GLY A 31 -18.39 -12.71 25.37
CA GLY A 31 -18.63 -13.69 26.43
C GLY A 31 -17.96 -15.04 26.15
N ARG A 32 -18.75 -16.12 26.04
CA ARG A 32 -18.25 -17.49 25.75
C ARG A 32 -18.28 -17.85 24.26
N ILE A 33 -18.69 -16.92 23.40
CA ILE A 33 -18.89 -17.16 21.96
C ILE A 33 -17.73 -16.53 21.18
N ALA A 34 -17.17 -17.30 20.25
CA ALA A 34 -16.12 -16.86 19.34
C ALA A 34 -16.73 -16.57 17.97
N TRP A 35 -16.70 -15.29 17.58
CA TRP A 35 -17.22 -14.79 16.31
C TRP A 35 -16.14 -14.81 15.23
N TYR A 36 -16.50 -15.36 14.08
CA TYR A 36 -15.65 -15.43 12.90
C TYR A 36 -16.35 -14.68 11.76
N ASN A 37 -15.64 -13.79 11.09
CA ASN A 37 -16.15 -12.95 10.01
C ASN A 37 -15.56 -13.36 8.64
N GLU A 38 -15.94 -12.66 7.58
CA GLU A 38 -15.52 -12.94 6.19
C GLU A 38 -13.99 -12.91 5.99
N HIS A 39 -13.25 -12.14 6.79
CA HIS A 39 -11.79 -12.14 6.78
C HIS A 39 -11.20 -13.51 7.13
N HIS A 40 -11.80 -14.20 8.11
CA HIS A 40 -11.36 -15.55 8.49
C HIS A 40 -11.61 -16.54 7.34
N LEU A 41 -12.69 -16.35 6.58
CA LEU A 41 -13.03 -17.20 5.44
C LEU A 41 -12.10 -16.95 4.25
N ALA A 42 -11.82 -15.69 3.92
CA ALA A 42 -10.87 -15.32 2.88
C ALA A 42 -9.48 -15.91 3.17
N ARG A 43 -9.02 -15.82 4.42
CA ARG A 43 -7.73 -16.39 4.85
C ARG A 43 -7.69 -17.91 4.71
N LEU A 44 -8.78 -18.60 5.06
CA LEU A 44 -8.90 -20.04 4.89
C LEU A 44 -8.87 -20.47 3.41
N ARG A 45 -9.50 -19.69 2.52
CA ARG A 45 -9.45 -19.93 1.07
C ARG A 45 -8.03 -19.74 0.52
N THR A 46 -7.29 -18.74 1.00
CA THR A 46 -5.87 -18.54 0.66
C THR A 46 -5.01 -19.73 1.11
N ILE A 47 -5.18 -20.18 2.35
CA ILE A 47 -4.45 -21.36 2.87
C ILE A 47 -4.74 -22.60 2.01
N ALA A 48 -6.00 -22.84 1.66
CA ALA A 48 -6.40 -23.96 0.79
C ALA A 48 -5.75 -23.86 -0.59
N GLY A 49 -5.82 -22.70 -1.24
CA GLY A 49 -5.22 -22.49 -2.56
C GLY A 49 -3.69 -22.63 -2.56
N LEU A 50 -3.00 -22.33 -1.47
CA LEU A 50 -1.56 -22.54 -1.36
C LEU A 50 -1.21 -24.01 -1.10
N LEU A 51 -2.00 -24.73 -0.31
CA LEU A 51 -1.85 -26.17 -0.12
C LEU A 51 -2.06 -26.95 -1.42
N ASP A 52 -3.06 -26.57 -2.22
CA ASP A 52 -3.35 -27.19 -3.52
C ASP A 52 -2.20 -27.02 -4.53
N ARG A 53 -1.38 -25.98 -4.35
CA ARG A 53 -0.17 -25.71 -5.15
C ARG A 53 1.09 -26.40 -4.59
N GLY A 54 0.95 -27.20 -3.54
CA GLY A 54 2.04 -27.99 -2.96
C GLY A 54 2.87 -27.26 -1.89
N HIS A 55 2.44 -26.09 -1.41
CA HIS A 55 3.13 -25.42 -0.31
C HIS A 55 2.91 -26.16 1.02
N THR A 56 3.92 -26.16 1.89
CA THR A 56 3.80 -26.77 3.22
C THR A 56 3.07 -25.84 4.17
N LEU A 57 2.34 -26.40 5.15
CA LEU A 57 1.63 -25.60 6.14
C LEU A 57 2.57 -24.71 6.98
N GLY A 58 3.83 -25.13 7.17
CA GLY A 58 4.86 -24.34 7.82
C GLY A 58 5.23 -23.11 7.00
N GLY A 59 5.55 -23.28 5.71
CA GLY A 59 5.87 -22.16 4.81
C GLY A 59 4.68 -21.20 4.62
N ILE A 60 3.45 -21.72 4.60
CA ILE A 60 2.24 -20.87 4.57
C ILE A 60 2.12 -20.04 5.85
N ALA A 61 2.46 -20.60 7.02
CA ALA A 61 2.44 -19.85 8.28
C ALA A 61 3.43 -18.69 8.29
N GLU A 62 4.61 -18.92 7.74
CA GLU A 62 5.65 -17.91 7.65
C GLU A 62 5.28 -16.81 6.63
N LEU A 63 4.71 -17.18 5.46
CA LEU A 63 4.16 -16.25 4.46
C LEU A 63 3.03 -15.36 5.02
N LEU A 64 2.06 -15.95 5.69
CA LEU A 64 0.93 -15.22 6.28
C LEU A 64 1.38 -14.33 7.44
N SER A 65 2.34 -14.80 8.24
CA SER A 65 2.93 -14.00 9.32
C SER A 65 3.74 -12.83 8.77
N ALA A 66 4.51 -13.01 7.70
CA ALA A 66 5.22 -11.91 7.05
C ALA A 66 4.24 -10.85 6.53
N PHE A 67 3.19 -11.28 5.83
CA PHE A 67 2.14 -10.38 5.32
C PHE A 67 1.42 -9.61 6.45
N ASP A 68 1.05 -10.29 7.55
CA ASP A 68 0.39 -9.65 8.70
C ASP A 68 1.29 -8.63 9.45
N ASN A 69 2.62 -8.83 9.40
CA ASN A 69 3.58 -7.93 10.02
C ASN A 69 4.17 -6.90 9.05
N GLY A 70 3.63 -6.80 7.82
CA GLY A 70 4.16 -5.92 6.77
C GLY A 70 5.57 -6.26 6.33
N ARG A 71 6.04 -7.50 6.60
CA ARG A 71 7.34 -7.99 6.19
C ARG A 71 7.26 -8.58 4.79
N ASP A 72 8.25 -8.21 3.99
CA ASP A 72 8.31 -8.55 2.57
C ASP A 72 8.52 -10.06 2.34
N VAL A 73 7.96 -10.56 1.23
CA VAL A 73 8.06 -11.97 0.79
C VAL A 73 9.53 -12.36 0.54
N GLY A 74 10.42 -11.40 0.28
CA GLY A 74 11.87 -11.63 0.18
C GLY A 74 12.50 -12.21 1.45
N GLU A 75 11.99 -11.85 2.63
CA GLU A 75 12.52 -12.31 3.93
C GLU A 75 12.34 -13.84 4.13
N LEU A 76 11.41 -14.45 3.40
CA LEU A 76 11.06 -15.88 3.48
C LEU A 76 11.82 -16.76 2.49
N LEU A 77 12.42 -16.16 1.47
CA LEU A 77 13.19 -16.89 0.45
C LEU A 77 14.65 -17.09 0.86
N GLY A 78 15.01 -16.88 2.13
CA GLY A 78 16.40 -16.94 2.60
C GLY A 78 17.27 -15.81 2.02
N LEU A 79 16.64 -14.77 1.47
CA LEU A 79 17.28 -13.53 1.08
C LEU A 79 17.33 -12.67 2.34
N GLU A 80 18.38 -12.88 3.13
CA GLU A 80 18.67 -12.18 4.39
C GLU A 80 18.30 -10.69 4.30
N GLY A 81 17.67 -10.18 5.37
CA GLY A 81 16.95 -8.89 5.53
C GLY A 81 17.71 -7.59 5.25
N THR A 82 18.70 -7.63 4.38
CA THR A 82 19.39 -6.49 3.80
C THR A 82 18.87 -6.23 2.38
N LEU A 83 18.50 -7.25 1.59
CA LEU A 83 18.09 -7.08 0.18
C LEU A 83 16.78 -6.29 -0.01
N VAL A 84 15.88 -6.31 0.97
CA VAL A 84 14.55 -5.70 0.87
C VAL A 84 14.19 -4.92 2.12
N ALA A 85 15.05 -3.98 2.53
CA ALA A 85 14.52 -2.88 3.33
C ALA A 85 13.32 -2.28 2.55
N PRO A 86 12.16 -2.04 3.18
CA PRO A 86 11.02 -1.46 2.48
C PRO A 86 11.41 -0.16 1.77
N TRP A 87 11.05 0.01 0.50
CA TRP A 87 11.25 1.29 -0.20
C TRP A 87 10.47 2.43 0.45
N SER A 88 9.33 2.06 1.04
CA SER A 88 8.48 2.91 1.85
C SER A 88 8.98 2.93 3.30
N GLU A 89 9.20 4.13 3.85
CA GLU A 89 9.46 4.35 5.27
C GLU A 89 8.21 4.88 5.99
N GLU A 90 7.03 4.61 5.41
CA GLU A 90 5.77 5.08 5.96
C GLU A 90 5.45 4.38 7.28
N THR A 91 5.04 5.17 8.27
CA THR A 91 4.63 4.69 9.58
C THR A 91 3.12 4.45 9.57
N PRO A 92 2.64 3.20 9.74
CA PRO A 92 1.22 2.93 9.88
C PRO A 92 0.68 3.56 11.18
N VAL A 93 -0.58 3.99 11.15
CA VAL A 93 -1.26 4.59 12.30
C VAL A 93 -2.51 3.79 12.58
N ARG A 94 -2.63 3.26 13.80
CA ARG A 94 -3.87 2.68 14.31
C ARG A 94 -4.78 3.79 14.82
N LEU A 95 -6.06 3.72 14.47
CA LEU A 95 -7.08 4.70 14.79
C LEU A 95 -8.35 3.97 15.26
N THR A 96 -8.95 4.41 16.35
CA THR A 96 -10.32 4.01 16.67
C THR A 96 -11.32 4.69 15.71
N PRO A 97 -12.58 4.21 15.63
CA PRO A 97 -13.61 4.91 14.87
C PRO A 97 -13.80 6.37 15.30
N GLU A 98 -13.68 6.66 16.59
CA GLU A 98 -13.78 8.02 17.13
C GLU A 98 -12.58 8.88 16.70
N GLU A 99 -11.35 8.36 16.78
CA GLU A 99 -10.16 9.09 16.33
C GLU A 99 -10.23 9.39 14.83
N LEU A 100 -10.71 8.44 14.01
CA LEU A 100 -10.91 8.65 12.58
C LEU A 100 -11.98 9.75 12.32
N ALA A 101 -13.05 9.77 13.12
CA ALA A 101 -14.07 10.82 13.07
C ALA A 101 -13.51 12.18 13.51
N ASP A 102 -12.58 12.24 14.47
CA ASP A 102 -11.95 13.51 14.86
C ASP A 102 -11.09 14.11 13.73
N HIS A 103 -10.45 13.26 12.93
CA HIS A 103 -9.64 13.67 11.77
C HIS A 103 -10.49 14.27 10.63
N PHE A 104 -11.62 13.66 10.30
CA PHE A 104 -12.38 14.00 9.08
C PHE A 104 -13.80 14.52 9.34
N LYS A 105 -14.26 14.56 10.59
CA LYS A 105 -15.56 15.08 11.04
C LYS A 105 -16.71 14.56 10.16
N ASP A 106 -17.44 15.47 9.52
CA ASP A 106 -18.62 15.18 8.70
C ASP A 106 -18.29 14.43 7.39
N ASP A 107 -17.02 14.35 7.00
CA ASP A 107 -16.57 13.62 5.81
C ASP A 107 -16.38 12.11 6.06
N VAL A 108 -16.56 11.61 7.29
CA VAL A 108 -16.60 10.16 7.58
C VAL A 108 -17.92 9.56 7.11
N THR A 109 -18.03 9.37 5.80
CA THR A 109 -19.18 8.73 5.15
C THR A 109 -18.86 7.29 4.74
N PRO A 110 -19.86 6.40 4.59
CA PRO A 110 -19.65 5.05 4.08
C PRO A 110 -18.93 5.02 2.72
N GLU A 111 -19.21 6.00 1.85
CA GLU A 111 -18.60 6.13 0.54
C GLU A 111 -17.12 6.48 0.62
N ASN A 112 -16.74 7.42 1.50
CA ASN A 112 -15.34 7.79 1.71
C ASN A 112 -14.55 6.68 2.42
N LEU A 113 -15.20 5.94 3.32
CA LEU A 113 -14.60 4.78 3.96
C LEU A 113 -14.32 3.67 2.94
N SER A 114 -15.29 3.33 2.09
CA SER A 114 -15.09 2.37 0.99
C SER A 114 -13.97 2.83 0.06
N ALA A 115 -13.99 4.09 -0.37
CA ALA A 115 -12.97 4.64 -1.26
C ALA A 115 -11.56 4.59 -0.65
N SER A 116 -11.44 4.76 0.67
CA SER A 116 -10.16 4.68 1.42
C SER A 116 -9.65 3.26 1.56
N LEU A 117 -10.56 2.28 1.70
CA LEU A 117 -10.25 0.84 1.68
C LEU A 117 -9.87 0.38 0.27
N ASP A 118 -10.59 0.83 -0.76
CA ASP A 118 -10.38 0.44 -2.16
C ASP A 118 -9.04 0.92 -2.71
N ILE A 119 -8.64 2.16 -2.40
CA ILE A 119 -7.30 2.65 -2.71
C ILE A 119 -6.22 1.99 -1.81
N GLY A 120 -6.62 1.36 -0.70
CA GLY A 120 -5.73 0.71 0.26
C GLY A 120 -4.94 1.70 1.12
N TYR A 121 -5.49 2.87 1.39
CA TYR A 121 -4.94 3.81 2.38
C TYR A 121 -5.35 3.46 3.81
N LEU A 122 -6.53 2.85 3.93
CA LEU A 122 -7.06 2.34 5.18
C LEU A 122 -7.20 0.82 5.09
N ALA A 123 -7.01 0.14 6.22
CA ALA A 123 -7.35 -1.25 6.42
C ALA A 123 -8.13 -1.39 7.74
N VAL A 124 -8.86 -2.49 7.89
CA VAL A 124 -9.58 -2.81 9.14
C VAL A 124 -8.83 -3.92 9.87
N ASP A 125 -8.52 -3.67 11.15
CA ASP A 125 -7.91 -4.65 12.05
C ASP A 125 -8.79 -4.80 13.30
N GLY A 126 -9.69 -5.78 13.25
CA GLY A 126 -10.68 -5.99 14.31
C GLY A 126 -11.69 -4.84 14.36
N ASP A 127 -11.66 -4.07 15.46
CA ASP A 127 -12.52 -2.91 15.70
C ASP A 127 -11.80 -1.58 15.45
N GLU A 128 -10.53 -1.63 15.03
CA GLU A 128 -9.69 -0.47 14.73
C GLU A 128 -9.45 -0.33 13.22
N PHE A 129 -9.14 0.89 12.81
CA PHE A 129 -8.65 1.21 11.49
C PHE A 129 -7.14 1.35 11.50
N VAL A 130 -6.49 0.91 10.42
CA VAL A 130 -5.05 1.07 10.21
C VAL A 130 -4.84 1.91 8.97
N HIS A 131 -4.38 3.14 9.14
CA HIS A 131 -3.93 3.97 8.04
C HIS A 131 -2.50 3.59 7.67
N ILE A 132 -2.21 3.37 6.39
CA ILE A 132 -0.89 2.86 5.94
C ILE A 132 0.26 3.85 6.12
N SER A 133 -0.05 5.13 6.29
CA SER A 133 0.92 6.23 6.30
C SER A 133 0.46 7.37 7.18
N ARG A 134 1.25 7.72 8.19
CA ARG A 134 1.04 8.94 8.99
C ARG A 134 1.08 10.21 8.14
N ARG A 135 2.03 10.30 7.21
CA ARG A 135 2.19 11.48 6.36
C ARG A 135 0.96 11.75 5.48
N LEU A 136 0.40 10.70 4.89
CA LEU A 136 -0.82 10.80 4.07
C LEU A 136 -2.05 11.11 4.93
N LEU A 137 -2.15 10.56 6.14
CA LEU A 137 -3.22 10.88 7.09
C LEU A 137 -3.16 12.37 7.49
N ASP A 138 -1.98 12.86 7.86
CA ASP A 138 -1.80 14.26 8.29
C ASP A 138 -2.10 15.22 7.11
N ALA A 139 -1.58 14.93 5.91
CA ALA A 139 -1.83 15.76 4.72
C ALA A 139 -3.31 15.78 4.29
N SER A 140 -3.99 14.63 4.31
CA SER A 140 -5.43 14.58 3.98
C SER A 140 -6.29 15.28 5.03
N THR A 141 -5.96 15.14 6.31
CA THR A 141 -6.60 15.88 7.42
C THR A 141 -6.48 17.39 7.21
N GLU A 142 -5.28 17.88 6.85
CA GLU A 142 -5.04 19.31 6.61
C GLU A 142 -5.83 19.84 5.41
N LEU A 143 -5.89 19.10 4.30
CA LEU A 143 -6.68 19.47 3.13
C LEU A 143 -8.18 19.59 3.46
N VAL A 144 -8.72 18.63 4.21
CA VAL A 144 -10.12 18.63 4.65
C VAL A 144 -10.40 19.78 5.60
N ALA A 145 -9.49 20.06 6.55
CA ALA A 145 -9.59 21.21 7.45
C ALA A 145 -9.61 22.56 6.71
N ASN A 146 -8.99 22.64 5.53
CA ASN A 146 -9.02 23.82 4.65
C ASN A 146 -10.21 23.82 3.65
N GLY A 147 -11.18 22.92 3.82
CA GLY A 147 -12.43 22.91 3.08
C GLY A 147 -12.40 22.12 1.77
N VAL A 148 -11.37 21.31 1.52
CA VAL A 148 -11.36 20.37 0.39
C VAL A 148 -12.13 19.12 0.78
N PRO A 149 -13.22 18.73 0.08
CA PRO A 149 -13.98 17.54 0.44
C PRO A 149 -13.12 16.27 0.40
N LEU A 150 -13.26 15.39 1.40
CA LEU A 150 -12.45 14.16 1.47
C LEU A 150 -12.58 13.29 0.21
N ALA A 151 -13.77 13.25 -0.39
CA ALA A 151 -14.00 12.54 -1.65
C ALA A 151 -13.09 13.02 -2.79
N ALA A 152 -12.83 14.34 -2.87
CA ALA A 152 -11.94 14.93 -3.86
C ALA A 152 -10.47 14.62 -3.54
N VAL A 153 -10.09 14.63 -2.26
CA VAL A 153 -8.75 14.23 -1.81
C VAL A 153 -8.46 12.76 -2.16
N LEU A 154 -9.41 11.86 -1.90
CA LEU A 154 -9.28 10.44 -2.23
C LEU A 154 -9.25 10.18 -3.74
N ALA A 155 -10.03 10.94 -4.53
CA ALA A 155 -9.98 10.87 -5.98
C ALA A 155 -8.62 11.31 -6.53
N ALA A 156 -8.09 12.44 -6.04
CA ALA A 156 -6.74 12.89 -6.39
C ALA A 156 -5.66 11.88 -5.95
N GLY A 157 -5.81 11.30 -4.75
CA GLY A 157 -4.92 10.26 -4.23
C GLY A 157 -4.85 9.04 -5.15
N ARG A 158 -5.96 8.60 -5.75
CA ARG A 158 -5.98 7.49 -6.73
C ARG A 158 -5.13 7.80 -7.95
N GLU A 159 -5.30 8.99 -8.53
CA GLU A 159 -4.52 9.42 -9.69
C GLU A 159 -3.03 9.55 -9.35
N VAL A 160 -2.71 10.13 -8.18
CA VAL A 160 -1.33 10.22 -7.69
C VAL A 160 -0.71 8.85 -7.52
N ARG A 161 -1.43 7.87 -6.96
CA ARG A 161 -0.95 6.49 -6.83
C ARG A 161 -0.69 5.87 -8.20
N ALA A 162 -1.61 6.02 -9.14
CA ALA A 162 -1.43 5.47 -10.50
C ALA A 162 -0.18 6.06 -11.18
N HIS A 163 0.07 7.36 -11.02
CA HIS A 163 1.29 8.00 -11.51
C HIS A 163 2.54 7.55 -10.76
N ALA A 164 2.47 7.36 -9.44
CA ALA A 164 3.57 6.84 -8.65
C ALA A 164 3.95 5.41 -9.08
N ASP A 165 2.96 4.54 -9.32
CA ASP A 165 3.18 3.18 -9.83
C ASP A 165 3.84 3.20 -11.21
N ALA A 166 3.37 4.07 -12.12
CA ALA A 166 3.99 4.24 -13.44
C ALA A 166 5.45 4.75 -13.35
N MET A 167 5.75 5.65 -12.41
CA MET A 167 7.12 6.09 -12.15
C MET A 167 7.97 4.97 -11.55
N ALA A 168 7.42 4.18 -10.62
CA ALA A 168 8.10 3.04 -10.04
C ALA A 168 8.47 2.00 -11.11
N ASP A 169 7.56 1.69 -12.03
CA ASP A 169 7.82 0.81 -13.18
C ASP A 169 8.96 1.33 -14.06
N LEU A 170 9.03 2.65 -14.29
CA LEU A 170 10.14 3.26 -15.03
C LEU A 170 11.47 3.06 -14.32
N PHE A 171 11.55 3.36 -13.03
CA PHE A 171 12.79 3.17 -12.25
C PHE A 171 13.19 1.70 -12.18
N ILE A 172 12.24 0.80 -11.90
CA ILE A 172 12.48 -0.65 -11.84
C ILE A 172 12.95 -1.16 -13.20
N SER A 173 12.39 -0.67 -14.30
CA SER A 173 12.83 -1.05 -15.65
C SER A 173 14.29 -0.65 -15.91
N VAL A 174 14.68 0.57 -15.52
CA VAL A 174 16.07 1.04 -15.64
C VAL A 174 17.01 0.20 -14.78
N ILE A 175 16.64 -0.06 -13.51
CA ILE A 175 17.43 -0.89 -12.59
C ILE A 175 17.58 -2.31 -13.14
N ARG A 176 16.47 -2.92 -13.60
CA ARG A 176 16.47 -4.26 -14.19
C ARG A 176 17.41 -4.35 -15.39
N THR A 177 17.36 -3.35 -16.26
CA THR A 177 18.10 -3.32 -17.52
C THR A 177 19.60 -3.05 -17.31
N HIS A 178 19.95 -2.17 -16.39
CA HIS A 178 21.33 -1.68 -16.26
C HIS A 178 22.07 -2.18 -15.01
N VAL A 179 21.36 -2.63 -13.98
CA VAL A 179 21.95 -3.07 -12.70
C VAL A 179 21.80 -4.58 -12.53
N LEU A 180 20.62 -5.13 -12.82
CA LEU A 180 20.32 -6.53 -12.53
C LEU A 180 20.44 -7.46 -13.75
N ASN A 181 20.67 -6.94 -14.95
CA ASN A 181 20.59 -7.74 -16.18
C ASN A 181 21.51 -8.97 -16.17
N ASP A 182 22.77 -8.79 -15.76
CA ASP A 182 23.74 -9.89 -15.66
C ASP A 182 23.30 -10.95 -14.64
N VAL A 183 22.83 -10.49 -13.48
CA VAL A 183 22.33 -11.34 -12.38
C VAL A 183 21.10 -12.13 -12.83
N LEU A 184 20.15 -11.48 -13.50
CA LEU A 184 18.92 -12.10 -14.00
C LEU A 184 19.23 -13.12 -15.10
N THR A 185 20.20 -12.83 -15.97
CA THR A 185 20.64 -13.76 -17.02
C THR A 185 21.24 -15.03 -16.42
N ARG A 186 22.12 -14.90 -15.43
CA ARG A 186 22.73 -16.04 -14.73
C ARG A 186 21.74 -16.82 -13.88
N ALA A 187 20.85 -16.13 -13.18
CA ALA A 187 19.76 -16.77 -12.43
C ALA A 187 18.84 -17.58 -13.36
N ALA A 188 18.52 -17.06 -14.55
CA ALA A 188 17.74 -17.80 -15.55
C ALA A 188 18.49 -19.04 -16.10
N ALA A 189 19.82 -19.01 -16.11
CA ALA A 189 20.67 -20.16 -16.45
C ALA A 189 20.85 -21.16 -15.29
N GLY A 190 20.28 -20.89 -14.11
CA GLY A 190 20.38 -21.75 -12.93
C GLY A 190 21.72 -21.64 -12.19
N GLU A 191 22.49 -20.58 -12.44
CA GLU A 191 23.78 -20.37 -11.78
C GLU A 191 23.59 -19.79 -10.37
N PRO A 192 24.22 -20.38 -9.33
CA PRO A 192 24.13 -19.85 -7.97
C PRO A 192 24.89 -18.53 -7.85
N LEU A 193 24.25 -17.53 -7.24
CA LEU A 193 24.86 -16.23 -6.94
C LEU A 193 25.72 -16.31 -5.69
N ALA A 194 26.93 -15.75 -5.73
CA ALA A 194 27.77 -15.69 -4.55
C ALA A 194 27.22 -14.68 -3.52
N PRO A 195 27.37 -14.93 -2.20
CA PRO A 195 26.90 -14.00 -1.16
C PRO A 195 27.44 -12.57 -1.31
N THR A 196 28.68 -12.42 -1.81
CA THR A 196 29.30 -11.10 -2.03
C THR A 196 28.72 -10.33 -3.22
N GLU A 197 28.10 -11.02 -4.17
CA GLU A 197 27.39 -10.40 -5.30
C GLU A 197 26.02 -9.91 -4.85
N VAL A 198 25.31 -10.76 -4.10
CA VAL A 198 24.04 -10.41 -3.45
C VAL A 198 24.20 -9.14 -2.62
N ALA A 199 25.21 -9.08 -1.73
CA ALA A 199 25.48 -7.91 -0.92
C ALA A 199 25.79 -6.64 -1.74
N ARG A 200 26.47 -6.77 -2.90
CA ARG A 200 26.75 -5.63 -3.80
C ARG A 200 25.50 -5.10 -4.49
N ILE A 201 24.61 -6.00 -4.90
CA ILE A 201 23.31 -5.63 -5.49
C ILE A 201 22.46 -4.88 -4.47
N THR A 202 22.36 -5.44 -3.26
CA THR A 202 21.69 -4.80 -2.12
C THR A 202 22.18 -3.37 -1.90
N GLN A 203 23.49 -3.20 -1.74
CA GLN A 203 24.08 -1.90 -1.48
C GLN A 203 23.81 -0.90 -2.62
N THR A 204 23.74 -1.39 -3.86
CA THR A 204 23.42 -0.58 -5.03
C THR A 204 21.96 -0.12 -4.97
N ILE A 205 21.02 -1.03 -4.68
CA ILE A 205 19.59 -0.70 -4.52
C ILE A 205 19.39 0.29 -3.36
N GLU A 206 20.06 0.09 -2.23
CA GLU A 206 20.04 1.01 -1.09
C GLU A 206 20.48 2.43 -1.47
N LYS A 207 21.55 2.56 -2.28
CA LYS A 207 22.03 3.85 -2.78
C LYS A 207 21.08 4.51 -3.78
N LEU A 208 20.37 3.72 -4.59
CA LEU A 208 19.45 4.22 -5.62
C LEU A 208 18.12 4.74 -5.04
N ARG A 209 17.70 4.23 -3.88
CA ARG A 209 16.44 4.63 -3.23
C ARG A 209 16.34 6.14 -2.96
N PRO A 210 17.25 6.79 -2.21
CA PRO A 210 17.15 8.23 -1.94
C PRO A 210 17.30 9.08 -3.21
N ILE A 211 18.09 8.61 -4.19
CA ILE A 211 18.24 9.29 -5.49
C ILE A 211 16.92 9.31 -6.25
N SER A 212 16.23 8.17 -6.32
CA SER A 212 14.94 8.05 -7.02
C SER A 212 13.87 8.93 -6.37
N LYS A 213 13.80 8.95 -5.03
CA LYS A 213 12.91 9.86 -4.27
C LYS A 213 13.20 11.33 -4.62
N GLY A 214 14.47 11.74 -4.65
CA GLY A 214 14.86 13.11 -5.00
C GLY A 214 14.53 13.50 -6.44
N ILE A 215 14.65 12.57 -7.40
CA ILE A 215 14.26 12.82 -8.80
C ILE A 215 12.75 13.09 -8.88
N VAL A 216 11.92 12.27 -8.24
CA VAL A 216 10.46 12.43 -8.25
C VAL A 216 10.05 13.77 -7.62
N ASP A 217 10.64 14.12 -6.48
CA ASP A 217 10.36 15.37 -5.77
C ASP A 217 10.72 16.60 -6.62
N ALA A 218 11.91 16.59 -7.23
CA ALA A 218 12.36 17.67 -8.11
C ALA A 218 11.49 17.80 -9.36
N GLU A 219 11.17 16.68 -10.03
CA GLU A 219 10.32 16.69 -11.22
C GLU A 219 8.90 17.16 -10.90
N LEU A 220 8.31 16.71 -9.79
CA LEU A 220 7.00 17.17 -9.35
C LEU A 220 7.00 18.67 -9.07
N SER A 221 8.01 19.18 -8.36
CA SER A 221 8.16 20.60 -8.05
C SER A 221 8.28 21.45 -9.32
N MET A 222 9.17 21.07 -10.24
CA MET A 222 9.32 21.77 -11.52
C MET A 222 8.06 21.67 -12.39
N ALA A 223 7.35 20.55 -12.33
CA ALA A 223 6.10 20.34 -13.06
C ALA A 223 4.95 21.19 -12.50
N MET A 224 4.95 21.48 -11.21
CA MET A 224 4.04 22.42 -10.56
C MET A 224 4.36 23.86 -10.97
N ASP A 225 5.62 24.28 -10.92
CA ASP A 225 6.04 25.64 -11.34
C ASP A 225 5.59 25.98 -12.77
N ARG A 226 5.76 25.03 -13.69
CA ARG A 226 5.32 25.19 -15.09
C ARG A 226 3.81 25.37 -15.20
N ARG A 227 3.03 24.59 -14.44
CA ARG A 227 1.56 24.64 -14.46
C ARG A 227 1.00 25.91 -13.81
N VAL A 228 1.53 26.28 -12.66
CA VAL A 228 1.14 27.52 -11.96
C VAL A 228 1.41 28.74 -12.84
N ARG A 229 2.59 28.79 -13.48
CA ARG A 229 2.92 29.87 -14.42
C ARG A 229 1.94 29.93 -15.59
N ALA A 230 1.66 28.79 -16.22
CA ALA A 230 0.72 28.71 -17.34
C ALA A 230 -0.69 29.17 -16.95
N GLU A 231 -1.16 28.83 -15.75
CA GLU A 231 -2.43 29.31 -15.22
C GLU A 231 -2.42 30.83 -15.01
N LEU A 232 -1.42 31.39 -14.33
CA LEU A 232 -1.33 32.83 -14.12
C LEU A 232 -1.35 33.62 -15.45
N GLU A 233 -0.67 33.11 -16.47
CA GLU A 233 -0.70 33.67 -17.83
C GLU A 233 -2.08 33.52 -18.51
N SER A 234 -2.81 32.44 -18.24
CA SER A 234 -4.18 32.22 -18.75
C SER A 234 -5.15 33.22 -18.13
N TRP A 235 -5.02 33.49 -16.83
CA TRP A 235 -5.83 34.45 -16.09
C TRP A 235 -5.57 35.87 -16.56
N ARG A 236 -4.29 36.26 -16.72
CA ARG A 236 -3.92 37.58 -17.23
C ARG A 236 -4.52 37.85 -18.62
N ARG A 237 -4.43 36.89 -19.54
CA ARG A 237 -5.01 37.01 -20.89
C ARG A 237 -6.54 37.12 -20.87
N ARG A 238 -7.22 36.40 -19.96
CA ARG A 238 -8.68 36.52 -19.77
C ARG A 238 -9.10 37.87 -19.18
N GLY A 239 -8.29 38.44 -18.29
CA GLY A 239 -8.52 39.77 -17.70
C GLY A 239 -8.25 40.93 -18.66
N GLU A 240 -7.27 40.81 -19.56
CA GLU A 240 -6.98 41.83 -20.58
C GLU A 240 -8.05 41.87 -21.70
N GLY A 241 -8.75 40.76 -21.96
CA GLY A 241 -9.83 40.68 -22.96
C GLY A 241 -11.19 41.25 -22.54
N SER A 242 -11.42 41.49 -21.24
CA SER A 242 -12.69 42.02 -20.72
C SER A 242 -12.68 43.55 -20.46
N GLY A 243 -11.53 44.21 -20.60
CA GLY A 243 -11.37 45.66 -20.35
C GLY A 243 -11.48 46.57 -21.59
N GLY A 244 -11.68 46.03 -22.79
CA GLY A 244 -11.60 46.80 -24.06
C GLY A 244 -12.94 47.20 -24.71
N GLY A 245 -14.08 46.88 -24.11
CA GLY A 245 -15.40 46.96 -24.77
C GLY A 245 -16.34 48.06 -24.28
N GLY A 246 -15.85 49.23 -23.86
CA GLY A 246 -16.72 50.25 -23.26
C GLY A 246 -16.22 51.68 -23.37
N CYS A 247 -16.04 52.19 -24.59
CA CYS A 247 -16.16 53.63 -24.85
C CYS A 247 -16.49 53.87 -26.33
N GLN A 248 -17.78 53.90 -26.64
CA GLN A 248 -18.29 54.62 -27.81
C GLN A 248 -19.75 55.00 -27.59
N VAL A 249 -19.99 56.30 -27.83
CA VAL A 249 -21.24 57.09 -27.86
C VAL A 249 -21.70 57.68 -26.52
#